data_AF-A0A3D4QLJ0-F1
#
_entry.id   AF-A0A3D4QLJ0-F1
#
_cell.length_a   1.000
_cell.length_b   1.000
_cell.length_c   1.000
_cell.angle_alpha   90.00
_cell.angle_beta   90.00
_cell.angle_gamma   90.00
#
_symmetry.space_group_name_H-M   'P 1'
#
loop_
_entity.id
_entity.type
_entity.pdbx_description
1 polymer ?
#
loop_
_entity_poly.entity_id
_entity_poly.type
_entity_poly.pdbx_seq_one_letter_code
_entity_poly.pdbx_strand_id
1 'polypeptide(L)' 'MLEIKRLSLDDARLLIRGATKRANAIKVPMVIAVVDESGHLIAFERMDGG' A
#
# COMPACT_ATOMS: atom_id res chain seq x y z
N MET A 1 15.79 -6.54 -23.71
CA MET A 1 15.38 -5.85 -22.47
C MET A 1 13.86 -5.88 -22.43
N LEU A 2 13.26 -6.35 -21.34
CA LEU A 2 11.80 -6.37 -21.21
C LEU A 2 11.33 -5.00 -20.71
N GLU A 3 10.24 -4.49 -21.26
CA GLU A 3 9.58 -3.29 -20.74
C GLU A 3 8.61 -3.71 -19.62
N ILE A 4 8.76 -3.11 -18.44
CA ILE A 4 7.91 -3.39 -17.27
C ILE A 4 7.25 -2.08 -16.82
N LYS A 5 5.92 -2.10 -16.72
CA LYS A 5 5.16 -1.00 -16.14
C LYS A 5 5.17 -1.11 -14.62
N ARG A 6 5.91 -0.22 -13.97
CA ARG A 6 5.98 -0.15 -12.51
C ARG A 6 4.94 0.79 -11.94
N LEU A 7 4.46 0.44 -10.75
CA LEU A 7 3.58 1.30 -9.98
C LEU A 7 4.34 2.57 -9.56
N SER A 8 3.69 3.72 -9.70
CA SER A 8 4.25 4.98 -9.19
C SER A 8 4.10 5.08 -7.66
N LEU A 9 4.87 5.96 -7.04
CA LEU A 9 4.70 6.26 -5.61
C LEU A 9 3.30 6.83 -5.30
N ASP A 10 2.75 7.64 -6.21
CA ASP A 10 1.45 8.27 -6.02
C ASP A 10 0.31 7.24 -6.10
N ASP A 11 0.41 6.28 -7.02
CA ASP A 11 -0.52 5.16 -7.10
C ASP A 11 -0.41 4.26 -5.85
N ALA A 12 0.81 3.97 -5.39
CA ALA A 12 1.02 3.21 -4.15
C ALA A 12 0.36 3.89 -2.93
N ARG A 13 0.49 5.22 -2.82
CA ARG A 13 -0.18 6.01 -1.78
C ARG A 13 -1.70 6.00 -1.95
N LEU A 14 -2.22 5.99 -3.18
CA LEU A 14 -3.65 5.86 -3.44
C LEU A 14 -4.18 4.52 -2.95
N LEU A 15 -3.45 3.43 -3.19
CA LEU A 15 -3.81 2.09 -2.69
C LEU A 15 -3.83 2.04 -1.16
N ILE A 16 -2.81 2.61 -0.50
CA ILE A 16 -2.77 2.69 0.97
C ILE A 16 -3.98 3.44 1.50
N ARG A 17 -4.32 4.63 0.97
CA ARG A 17 -5.51 5.38 1.39
C ARG A 17 -6.80 4.57 1.26
N GLY A 18 -6.94 3.81 0.17
CA GLY A 18 -8.08 2.92 -0.05
C GLY A 18 -8.16 1.81 1.00
N ALA A 19 -7.02 1.15 1.27
CA ALA A 19 -6.90 0.11 2.28
C ALA A 19 -7.16 0.63 3.70
N THR A 20 -6.58 1.78 4.08
CA THR A 20 -6.82 2.46 5.36
C THR A 20 -8.29 2.83 5.54
N LYS A 21 -8.96 3.32 4.48
CA LYS A 21 -10.42 3.57 4.52
C LYS A 21 -11.23 2.32 4.81
N ARG A 22 -10.86 1.17 4.22
CA ARG A 22 -11.53 -0.11 4.48
C ARG A 22 -11.25 -0.61 5.90
N ALA A 23 -10.01 -0.53 6.36
CA ALA A 23 -9.59 -0.90 7.72
C ALA A 23 -10.40 -0.13 8.78
N ASN A 24 -10.55 1.19 8.60
CA ASN A 24 -11.39 2.03 9.44
C ASN A 24 -12.87 1.59 9.41
N ALA A 25 -13.41 1.25 8.23
CA ALA A 25 -14.80 0.82 8.09
C ALA A 25 -15.10 -0.50 8.82
N ILE A 26 -14.12 -1.42 8.87
CA ILE A 26 -14.25 -2.71 9.59
C ILE A 26 -13.77 -2.65 11.04
N LYS A 27 -13.25 -1.49 11.50
CA LYS A 27 -12.73 -1.27 12.85
C LYS A 27 -11.58 -2.22 13.24
N VAL A 28 -10.70 -2.53 12.28
CA VAL A 28 -9.51 -3.36 12.52
C VAL A 28 -8.28 -2.60 12.01
N PRO A 29 -7.34 -2.20 12.88
CA PRO A 29 -6.10 -1.56 12.45
C PRO A 29 -5.24 -2.55 11.67
N MET A 30 -4.60 -2.07 10.60
CA MET A 30 -3.80 -2.88 9.70
C MET A 30 -2.40 -2.30 9.52
N VAL A 31 -1.47 -3.17 9.15
CA VAL A 31 -0.21 -2.79 8.53
C VAL A 31 -0.34 -3.03 7.03
N ILE A 32 -0.06 -2.01 6.23
CA ILE A 32 -0.27 -2.03 4.78
C ILE A 32 1.07 -1.74 4.09
N ALA A 33 1.48 -2.66 3.21
CA ALA A 33 2.69 -2.53 2.41
C ALA A 33 2.36 -2.69 0.93
N VAL A 34 2.94 -1.83 0.10
CA VAL A 34 2.85 -1.91 -1.37
C VAL A 34 4.27 -2.12 -1.91
N VAL A 35 4.44 -3.18 -2.70
CA VAL A 35 5.72 -3.56 -3.32
C VAL A 35 5.59 -3.56 -4.84
N ASP A 36 6.72 -3.37 -5.54
CA ASP A 36 6.79 -3.54 -6.99
C ASP A 36 6.83 -5.04 -7.39
N GLU A 37 6.91 -5.32 -8.69
CA GLU A 37 6.97 -6.69 -9.23
C GLU A 37 8.22 -7.48 -8.80
N SER A 38 9.26 -6.78 -8.32
CA SER A 38 10.49 -7.36 -7.81
C SER A 38 10.46 -7.55 -6.29
N GLY A 39 9.36 -7.16 -5.63
CA GLY A 39 9.23 -7.20 -4.18
C GLY A 39 9.89 -6.02 -3.46
N HIS A 40 10.32 -4.98 -4.18
CA HIS A 40 10.87 -3.78 -3.54
C HIS A 40 9.76 -2.93 -2.94
N LEU A 41 9.97 -2.47 -1.71
CA LEU A 41 9.02 -1.63 -1.00
C LEU A 41 8.87 -0.26 -1.68
N ILE A 42 7.64 0.07 -2.07
CA ILE A 42 7.30 1.39 -2.62
C ILE A 42 6.75 2.29 -1.51
N ALA A 43 5.78 1.78 -0.74
CA ALA A 43 5.14 2.53 0.35
C ALA A 43 4.66 1.59 1.46
N PHE A 44 4.62 2.12 2.68
CA PHE A 44 4.27 1.38 3.90
C PHE A 44 3.54 2.30 4.88
N GLU A 45 2.49 1.79 5.50
CA GLU A 45 1.75 2.48 6.56
C GLU A 45 1.37 1.47 7.65
N ARG A 46 1.64 1.83 8.90
CA ARG A 46 1.13 1.11 10.07
C ARG A 46 0.10 2.01 10.74
N MET A 47 -1.11 1.49 10.89
CA MET A 47 -2.15 2.17 11.65
C MET A 47 -1.89 2.04 13.16
N ASP A 48 -2.34 3.05 13.92
CA ASP A 48 -2.35 3.03 15.38
C ASP A 48 -3.51 2.17 15.92
N GLY A 49 -3.43 1.80 17.21
CA GLY A 49 -4.53 1.11 17.92
C GLY A 49 -4.53 -0.41 17.82
N GLY A 50 -3.41 -1.01 17.37
CA GLY A 50 -3.16 -2.46 17.50
C GLY A 50 -2.81 -2.89 18.92
#